data_AF-A0A1V4RM43-F1
#
_entry.id   AF-A0A1V4RM43-F1
#
_cell.length_a   1.000
_cell.length_b   1.000
_cell.length_c   1.000
_cell.angle_alpha   90.00
_cell.angle_beta   90.00
_cell.angle_gamma   90.00
#
_symmetry.space_group_name_H-M   'P 1'
#
loop_
_entity.id
_entity.type
_entity.pdbx_description
1 polymer ?
#
loop_
_entity_poly.entity_id
_entity_poly.type
_entity_poly.pdbx_seq_one_letter_code
_entity_poly.pdbx_strand_id
1 'polypeptide(L)'
;MTDKTLQRLLELSKTHLQLTREENWDRWEDVASKKEALHRKIKASGTVIDKNSQTVLEIKNMEKELLDIIKQKRDEVKTKLSEVRRSQKAINLYNKTGQKKGNYHLGISC
;
A
#
# COMPACT_ATOMS: atom_id res chain seq x y z
N MET A 1 3.80 -25.99 22.49
CA MET A 1 3.53 -24.53 22.40
C MET A 1 3.56 -23.99 20.97
N THR A 2 3.97 -24.76 19.97
CA THR A 2 4.11 -24.34 18.56
C THR A 2 2.79 -24.06 17.84
N ASP A 3 1.72 -24.79 18.19
CA ASP A 3 0.43 -24.71 17.49
C ASP A 3 -0.29 -23.36 17.67
N LYS A 4 -0.34 -22.82 18.89
CA LYS A 4 -1.04 -21.55 19.18
C LYS A 4 -0.42 -20.37 18.44
N THR A 5 0.91 -20.35 18.30
CA THR A 5 1.64 -19.29 17.61
C THR A 5 1.40 -19.34 16.10
N LEU A 6 1.38 -20.54 15.51
CA LEU A 6 1.09 -20.73 14.08
C LEU A 6 -0.38 -20.42 13.76
N GLN A 7 -1.31 -20.84 14.61
CA GLN A 7 -2.72 -20.48 14.48
C GLN A 7 -2.92 -18.96 14.56
N ARG A 8 -2.26 -18.29 15.51
CA ARG A 8 -2.31 -16.83 15.59
C ARG A 8 -1.75 -16.14 14.34
N LEU A 9 -0.67 -16.69 13.77
CA LEU A 9 -0.11 -16.18 12.52
C LEU A 9 -1.08 -16.39 11.35
N LEU A 10 -1.76 -17.54 11.29
CA LEU A 10 -2.77 -17.83 10.29
C LEU A 10 -3.94 -16.83 10.37
N GLU A 11 -4.47 -16.56 11.56
CA GLU A 11 -5.53 -15.57 11.78
C GLU A 11 -5.13 -14.17 11.33
N LEU A 12 -3.91 -13.74 11.72
CA LEU A 12 -3.39 -12.44 11.31
C LEU A 12 -3.23 -12.38 9.79
N SER A 13 -2.73 -13.43 9.13
CA SER A 13 -2.61 -13.48 7.67
C SER A 13 -3.95 -13.42 6.96
N LYS A 14 -4.99 -14.13 7.46
CA LYS A 14 -6.35 -14.05 6.92
C LYS A 14 -6.91 -12.62 7.04
N THR A 15 -6.79 -12.03 8.23
CA THR A 15 -7.25 -10.67 8.49
C THR A 15 -6.52 -9.66 7.61
N HIS A 16 -5.21 -9.81 7.47
CA HIS A 16 -4.37 -8.92 6.67
C HIS A 16 -4.77 -8.96 5.19
N LEU A 17 -4.99 -10.16 4.64
CA LEU A 17 -5.45 -10.35 3.27
C LEU A 17 -6.85 -9.76 3.06
N GLN A 18 -7.77 -9.98 4.01
CA GLN A 18 -9.11 -9.38 3.97
C GLN A 18 -9.03 -7.84 3.92
N LEU A 19 -8.30 -7.22 4.84
CA LEU A 19 -8.14 -5.75 4.88
C LEU A 19 -7.47 -5.21 3.61
N THR A 20 -6.57 -5.99 2.99
CA THR A 20 -5.96 -5.63 1.70
C THR A 20 -7.01 -5.58 0.58
N ARG A 21 -7.90 -6.59 0.53
CA ARG A 21 -8.98 -6.67 -0.46
C ARG A 21 -10.05 -5.58 -0.25
N GLU A 22 -10.30 -5.22 1.01
CA GLU A 22 -11.21 -4.13 1.40
C GLU A 22 -10.58 -2.74 1.27
N GLU A 23 -9.29 -2.65 0.93
CA GLU A 23 -8.51 -1.39 0.87
C GLU A 23 -8.56 -0.58 2.18
N ASN A 24 -8.70 -1.26 3.31
CA ASN A 24 -8.75 -0.64 4.63
C ASN A 24 -7.33 -0.43 5.18
N TRP A 25 -6.62 0.54 4.60
CA TRP A 25 -5.19 0.77 4.85
C TRP A 25 -4.88 1.17 6.29
N ASP A 26 -5.78 1.90 6.96
CA ASP A 26 -5.60 2.33 8.35
C ASP A 26 -5.48 1.13 9.28
N ARG A 27 -6.41 0.17 9.18
CA ARG A 27 -6.38 -1.06 10.01
C ARG A 27 -5.36 -2.07 9.50
N TRP A 28 -4.99 -1.99 8.22
CA TRP A 28 -4.02 -2.87 7.59
C TRP A 28 -2.64 -2.76 8.27
N GLU A 29 -2.18 -1.53 8.54
CA GLU A 29 -0.87 -1.27 9.16
C GLU A 29 -0.76 -1.86 10.57
N ASP A 30 -1.83 -1.78 11.36
CA ASP A 30 -1.91 -2.39 12.69
C ASP A 30 -1.71 -3.91 12.63
N VAL A 31 -2.34 -4.57 11.66
CA VAL A 31 -2.24 -6.03 11.49
C VAL A 31 -0.86 -6.42 10.96
N ALA A 32 -0.30 -5.65 10.02
CA ALA A 32 1.06 -5.83 9.51
C ALA A 32 2.09 -5.81 10.65
N SER A 33 2.01 -4.79 11.52
CA SER A 33 2.90 -4.61 12.68
C SER A 33 2.80 -5.76 13.67
N LYS A 34 1.58 -6.22 13.99
CA LYS A 34 1.35 -7.38 14.87
C LYS A 34 1.92 -8.66 14.26
N LYS A 35 1.78 -8.85 12.95
CA LYS A 35 2.32 -10.01 12.24
C LYS A 35 3.85 -10.01 12.26
N GLU A 36 4.47 -8.87 12.00
CA GLU A 36 5.94 -8.72 12.04
C GLU A 36 6.50 -9.01 13.43
N ALA A 37 5.87 -8.49 14.48
CA ALA A 37 6.24 -8.78 15.86
C ALA A 37 6.16 -10.29 16.18
N LEU A 38 5.15 -10.99 15.65
CA LEU A 38 5.00 -12.42 15.83
C LEU A 38 6.09 -13.21 15.07
N HIS A 39 6.43 -12.82 13.84
CA HIS A 39 7.55 -13.40 13.11
C HIS A 39 8.89 -13.22 13.83
N ARG A 40 9.16 -12.03 14.38
CA ARG A 40 10.36 -11.77 15.19
C ARG A 40 10.41 -12.70 16.41
N LYS A 41 9.29 -12.89 17.11
CA LYS A 41 9.18 -13.82 18.25
C LYS A 41 9.49 -15.27 17.84
N ILE A 42 8.86 -15.76 16.77
CA ILE A 42 9.08 -17.11 16.23
C ILE A 42 10.56 -17.33 15.88
N LYS A 43 11.19 -16.33 15.25
CA LYS A 43 12.61 -16.39 14.87
C LYS A 43 13.53 -16.41 16.10
N ALA A 44 13.23 -15.60 17.10
CA ALA A 44 14.01 -15.51 18.34
C ALA A 44 13.87 -16.76 19.22
N SER A 45 12.71 -17.41 19.22
CA SER A 45 12.45 -18.62 20.02
C SER A 45 13.07 -19.89 19.44
N GLY A 46 13.75 -19.83 18.29
CA GLY A 46 14.33 -21.00 17.63
C GLY A 46 13.29 -22.07 17.27
N THR A 47 12.03 -21.66 17.10
CA THR A 47 10.93 -22.59 16.92
C THR A 47 11.08 -23.33 15.60
N VAL A 48 11.24 -24.66 15.68
CA VAL A 48 11.25 -25.53 14.50
C VAL A 48 9.82 -25.61 13.97
N ILE A 49 9.58 -24.96 12.85
CA ILE A 49 8.32 -25.00 12.13
C ILE A 49 8.45 -26.00 10.99
N ASP A 50 7.57 -26.99 10.96
CA ASP A 50 7.43 -27.84 9.79
C ASP A 50 6.91 -27.02 8.60
N LYS A 51 7.81 -26.80 7.64
CA LYS A 51 7.55 -26.01 6.43
C LYS A 51 6.53 -26.65 5.49
N ASN A 52 6.27 -27.95 5.66
CA ASN A 52 5.33 -28.73 4.87
C ASN A 52 3.98 -28.91 5.57
N SER A 53 3.83 -28.40 6.79
CA SER A 53 2.52 -28.38 7.45
C SER A 53 1.53 -27.56 6.62
N GLN A 54 0.30 -28.07 6.52
CA GLN A 54 -0.78 -27.44 5.77
C GLN A 54 -0.98 -25.96 6.16
N THR A 55 -0.95 -25.66 7.46
CA THR A 55 -1.06 -24.30 8.00
C THR A 55 0.01 -23.35 7.46
N VAL A 56 1.26 -23.81 7.34
CA VAL A 56 2.37 -22.98 6.86
C VAL A 56 2.25 -22.73 5.36
N LEU A 57 1.79 -23.73 4.59
CA LEU A 57 1.51 -23.56 3.17
C LEU A 57 0.37 -22.56 2.94
N GLU A 58 -0.69 -22.63 3.74
CA GLU A 58 -1.79 -21.65 3.70
C GLU A 58 -1.31 -20.22 3.99
N ILE A 59 -0.49 -20.04 5.02
CA ILE A 59 0.10 -18.73 5.35
C ILE A 59 0.91 -18.21 4.16
N LYS A 60 1.78 -19.04 3.57
CA LYS A 60 2.61 -18.64 2.42
C LYS A 60 1.77 -18.25 1.20
N ASN A 61 0.71 -19.01 0.92
CA ASN A 61 -0.18 -18.71 -0.20
C ASN A 61 -0.89 -17.36 0.00
N MET A 62 -1.39 -17.08 1.21
CA MET A 62 -1.99 -15.78 1.53
C MET A 62 -0.98 -14.63 1.45
N GLU A 63 0.26 -14.84 1.89
CA GLU A 63 1.31 -13.82 1.80
C GLU A 63 1.69 -13.51 0.35
N LYS A 64 1.72 -14.53 -0.50
CA LYS A 64 1.94 -14.36 -1.94
C LYS A 64 0.81 -13.54 -2.57
N GLU A 65 -0.44 -13.90 -2.29
CA GLU A 65 -1.60 -13.18 -2.80
C GLU A 65 -1.61 -11.71 -2.34
N LEU A 66 -1.37 -11.49 -1.04
CA LEU A 66 -1.29 -10.15 -0.46
C LEU A 66 -0.22 -9.29 -1.16
N LEU A 67 0.95 -9.88 -1.42
CA LEU A 67 2.04 -9.18 -2.12
C LEU A 67 1.65 -8.81 -3.56
N ASP A 68 0.93 -9.69 -4.25
CA ASP A 68 0.47 -9.44 -5.61
C ASP A 68 -0.57 -8.31 -5.66
N ILE A 69 -1.53 -8.29 -4.73
CA ILE A 69 -2.52 -7.20 -4.60
C ILE A 69 -1.81 -5.87 -4.30
N ILE A 70 -0.86 -5.85 -3.36
CA ILE A 70 -0.14 -4.62 -3.00
C ILE A 70 0.67 -4.07 -4.18
N LYS A 71 1.32 -4.95 -4.96
CA LYS A 71 2.03 -4.52 -6.18
C LYS A 71 1.08 -3.84 -7.16
N GLN A 72 -0.08 -4.46 -7.41
CA GLN A 72 -1.09 -3.89 -8.29
C GLN A 72 -1.56 -2.52 -7.79
N LYS A 73 -1.88 -2.41 -6.49
CA LYS A 73 -2.32 -1.15 -5.87
C LYS A 73 -1.25 -0.06 -5.91
N ARG A 74 0.01 -0.41 -5.68
CA ARG A 74 1.13 0.51 -5.80
C ARG A 74 1.22 1.09 -7.23
N ASP A 75 1.04 0.25 -8.24
CA ASP A 75 1.15 0.68 -9.63
C ASP A 75 -0.06 1.53 -10.06
N GLU A 76 -1.25 1.24 -9.52
CA GLU A 76 -2.44 2.10 -9.63
C GLU A 76 -2.18 3.49 -9.01
N VAL A 77 -1.65 3.54 -7.79
CA VAL A 77 -1.32 4.79 -7.10
C VAL A 77 -0.30 5.61 -7.90
N LYS A 78 0.74 4.99 -8.45
CA LYS A 78 1.74 5.69 -9.30
C LYS A 78 1.09 6.31 -10.55
N THR A 79 0.14 5.61 -11.14
CA THR A 79 -0.59 6.08 -12.33
C THR A 79 -1.42 7.31 -11.99
N LYS A 80 -2.23 7.23 -10.93
CA LYS A 80 -3.04 8.35 -10.41
C LYS A 80 -2.18 9.55 -10.02
N LEU A 81 -1.04 9.34 -9.35
CA LEU A 81 -0.10 10.40 -9.00
C LEU A 81 0.46 11.12 -10.23
N SER A 82 0.72 10.38 -11.29
CA SER A 82 1.21 10.93 -12.56
C SER A 82 0.13 11.80 -13.24
N GLU A 83 -1.13 11.37 -13.19
CA GLU A 83 -2.27 12.16 -13.65
C GLU A 83 -2.42 13.47 -12.88
N VAL A 84 -2.41 13.41 -11.54
CA VAL A 84 -2.49 14.60 -10.68
C VAL A 84 -1.35 15.57 -11.01
N ARG A 85 -0.12 15.09 -11.19
CA ARG A 85 1.02 15.93 -11.59
C ARG A 85 0.82 16.58 -12.96
N ARG A 86 0.24 15.88 -13.93
CA ARG A 86 -0.09 16.46 -15.25
C ARG A 86 -1.17 17.55 -15.12
N SER A 87 -2.22 17.30 -14.35
CA SER A 87 -3.28 18.27 -14.07
C SER A 87 -2.72 19.52 -13.39
N GLN A 88 -1.86 19.37 -12.39
CA GLN A 88 -1.19 20.50 -11.73
C GLN A 88 -0.34 21.32 -12.70
N LYS A 89 0.41 20.66 -13.59
CA LYS A 89 1.18 21.36 -14.64
C LYS A 89 0.26 22.14 -15.59
N ALA A 90 -0.85 21.56 -16.01
CA ALA A 90 -1.83 22.23 -16.88
C ALA A 90 -2.44 23.47 -16.20
N ILE A 91 -2.85 23.35 -14.94
CA ILE A 91 -3.36 24.47 -14.14
C ILE A 91 -2.31 25.59 -14.03
N ASN A 92 -1.07 25.23 -13.71
CA ASN A 92 0.02 26.19 -13.59
C ASN A 92 0.30 26.91 -14.93
N LEU A 93 0.21 26.22 -16.05
CA LEU A 93 0.36 26.82 -17.38
C LEU A 93 -0.81 27.76 -17.70
N TYR A 94 -2.05 27.35 -17.43
CA TYR A 94 -3.24 28.18 -17.60
C TYR A 94 -3.15 29.49 -16.80
N ASN A 95 -2.77 29.40 -15.52
CA ASN A 95 -2.62 30.59 -14.67
C ASN A 95 -1.53 31.54 -15.21
N LYS A 96 -0.41 31.01 -15.72
CA LYS A 96 0.65 31.81 -16.34
C LYS A 96 0.22 32.49 -17.64
N THR A 97 -0.57 31.82 -18.48
CA THR A 97 -1.05 32.41 -19.74
C THR A 97 -2.21 33.38 -19.51
N GLY A 98 -3.06 33.14 -18.52
CA GLY A 98 -4.09 34.07 -18.06
C GLY A 98 -3.50 35.38 -17.52
N GLN A 99 -2.43 35.31 -16.72
CA GLN A 99 -1.70 36.50 -16.25
C GLN A 99 -1.07 37.31 -17.40
N LYS A 100 -0.60 36.66 -18.47
CA LYS A 100 -0.07 37.36 -19.65
C LYS A 100 -1.15 38.11 -20.44
N LYS A 101 -2.41 37.66 -20.42
CA LYS A 101 -3.52 38.34 -21.10
C LYS A 101 -4.06 39.57 -20.36
N GLY A 102 -3.71 39.76 -19.07
CA GLY A 102 -4.04 40.96 -18.29
C GLY A 102 -3.05 42.12 -18.47
N ASN A 103 -1.98 41.92 -19.25
CA ASN A 103 -0.88 42.89 -19.39
C ASN A 103 -0.77 43.50 -20.80
N TYR A 104 -1.88 43.56 -21.54
CA TYR A 104 -1.97 44.50 -22.66
C TYR A 104 -2.22 45.89 -22.08
N HIS A 105 -1.13 46.61 -21.76
CA HIS A 105 -1.21 48.07 -21.74
C HIS A 105 -1.68 48.49 -23.14
N LEU A 106 -2.93 48.91 -23.23
CA LEU A 106 -3.41 49.73 -24.34
C LEU A 106 -2.57 51.00 -24.31
N GLY A 107 -1.43 50.96 -25.01
CA GLY A 107 -0.66 52.14 -25.36
C GLY A 107 -1.49 52.99 -26.31
N ILE A 108 -2.49 53.68 -25.77
CA ILE A 108 -3.03 54.89 -26.35
C ILE A 108 -2.03 55.97 -25.98
N SER A 109 -0.98 56.09 -26.80
CA SER A 109 -0.23 57.34 -26.88
C SER A 109 -1.05 58.27 -27.78
N CYS A 110 -1.64 59.30 -27.17
CA CYS A 110 -2.03 60.52 -27.88
C CYS A 110 -0.79 61.30 -28.33
#